data_AF-A0A9W6LKE9-F1
#
_entry.id   AF-A0A9W6LKE9-F1
#
_cell.length_a   1.000
_cell.length_b   1.000
_cell.length_c   1.000
_cell.angle_alpha   90.00
_cell.angle_beta   90.00
_cell.angle_gamma   90.00
#
_symmetry.space_group_name_H-M   'P 1'
#
loop_
_entity.id
_entity.type
_entity.pdbx_description
1 polymer ?
#
loop_
_entity_poly.entity_id
_entity_poly.type
_entity_poly.pdbx_seq_one_letter_code
_entity_poly.pdbx_strand_id
1 'polypeptide(L)'
;MKILDRINWQDPKWKAIKEKILELNRKIEESKEIDSLLSGFYGSYIPPGPSGLITRGRDDVLPTGRNFYSLDPYRVPTRTAFEIGKRLAQKLIEKHLSEEGRYPENVAVYWQCTDIMWADGEGMGQIMYLLGVKPKWLSNGRVKGFEIIPLSELGRPRIDVTIRVSGITRDNFPMCIELIDEAVQQVAALDEPEELNFIRKHALEQMAQNGADMRAATLRIFCSMPGTYQAGTQLAVYASAWKEEKDLAEVFLYWNGYAYGKGIWGESKHKEFADILKSVDITYNKVVSDEYDLFGCCCYFGTHGGMTAAARHLSGKEVKTYYGDTRNPDNVEVRDLADEIRRVVRTKLLNPKWIEGMKRHGYKGAGDISKRIGRVYGWEATTQEVDDWIFDDIARTFMMNEENRKFFEEHNPWAMEEIARRLIEAMERELWTPAEDVKEALKAIYLEIEGWIEEKIGETKGSFQGGSIDIVTAEEVQFWRDKMKEVMK
;
A
#
# COMPACT_ATOMS: atom_id res chain seq x y z
N MET A 1 -34.39 1.84 -13.12
CA MET A 1 -35.85 2.02 -12.89
C MET A 1 -36.63 0.71 -12.85
N LYS A 2 -36.63 -0.16 -13.89
CA LYS A 2 -37.45 -1.40 -13.94
C LYS A 2 -37.29 -2.43 -12.78
N ILE A 3 -36.20 -2.36 -12.00
CA ILE A 3 -35.99 -3.22 -10.82
C ILE A 3 -36.79 -2.72 -9.61
N LEU A 4 -36.93 -1.40 -9.43
CA LEU A 4 -37.59 -0.82 -8.26
C LEU A 4 -39.11 -1.09 -8.27
N ASP A 5 -39.69 -1.23 -9.46
CA ASP A 5 -41.10 -1.56 -9.67
C ASP A 5 -41.44 -3.01 -9.28
N ARG A 6 -40.41 -3.87 -9.15
CA ARG A 6 -40.56 -5.29 -8.75
C ARG A 6 -40.42 -5.51 -7.23
N ILE A 7 -40.10 -4.46 -6.47
CA ILE A 7 -39.92 -4.55 -5.03
C ILE A 7 -41.27 -4.27 -4.34
N ASN A 8 -41.75 -5.22 -3.55
CA ASN A 8 -42.89 -4.98 -2.68
C ASN A 8 -42.47 -4.13 -1.48
N TRP A 9 -42.59 -2.80 -1.61
CA TRP A 9 -42.22 -1.85 -0.56
C TRP A 9 -43.11 -1.92 0.71
N GLN A 10 -44.20 -2.70 0.70
CA GLN A 10 -45.01 -2.96 1.88
C GLN A 10 -44.48 -4.13 2.73
N ASP A 11 -43.58 -4.95 2.19
CA ASP A 11 -42.87 -5.96 2.97
C ASP A 11 -42.02 -5.28 4.07
N PRO A 12 -42.10 -5.71 5.34
CA PRO A 12 -41.36 -5.10 6.44
C PRO A 12 -39.84 -4.99 6.20
N LYS A 13 -39.24 -5.98 5.54
CA LYS A 13 -37.80 -5.99 5.21
C LYS A 13 -37.47 -4.87 4.22
N TRP A 14 -38.24 -4.76 3.14
CA TRP A 14 -38.01 -3.75 2.10
C TRP A 14 -38.37 -2.34 2.58
N LYS A 15 -39.36 -2.22 3.46
CA LYS A 15 -39.70 -0.95 4.12
C LYS A 15 -38.55 -0.41 4.97
N ALA A 16 -37.95 -1.25 5.81
CA ALA A 16 -36.79 -0.86 6.63
C ALA A 16 -35.58 -0.45 5.78
N ILE A 17 -35.30 -1.18 4.69
CA ILE A 17 -34.25 -0.83 3.73
C ILE A 17 -34.55 0.52 3.06
N LYS A 18 -35.79 0.76 2.63
CA LYS A 18 -36.21 2.03 2.03
C LYS A 18 -36.00 3.21 2.99
N GLU A 19 -36.42 3.07 4.24
CA GLU A 19 -36.24 4.10 5.27
C GLU A 19 -34.75 4.41 5.49
N LYS A 20 -33.90 3.38 5.55
CA LYS A 20 -32.45 3.56 5.64
C LYS A 20 -31.87 4.26 4.41
N ILE A 21 -32.29 3.92 3.19
CA ILE A 21 -31.84 4.59 1.96
C ILE A 21 -32.20 6.08 1.99
N LEU A 22 -33.44 6.41 2.38
CA LEU A 22 -33.89 7.80 2.47
C LEU A 22 -33.13 8.58 3.55
N GLU A 23 -32.86 7.94 4.69
CA GLU A 23 -32.03 8.52 5.76
C GLU A 23 -30.61 8.83 5.25
N LEU A 24 -29.97 7.88 4.57
CA LEU A 24 -28.64 8.05 3.99
C LEU A 24 -28.61 9.19 2.98
N ASN A 25 -29.57 9.22 2.04
CA ASN A 25 -29.68 10.28 1.05
C ASN A 25 -29.80 11.65 1.72
N ARG A 26 -30.67 11.77 2.73
CA ARG A 26 -30.82 13.00 3.50
C ARG A 26 -29.50 13.42 4.16
N LYS A 27 -28.79 12.50 4.82
CA LYS A 27 -27.51 12.81 5.49
C LYS A 27 -26.40 13.21 4.49
N ILE A 28 -26.42 12.69 3.27
CA ILE A 28 -25.48 13.09 2.20
C ILE A 28 -25.78 14.53 1.74
N GLU A 29 -27.05 14.84 1.47
CA GLU A 29 -27.48 16.18 1.04
C GLU A 29 -27.31 17.25 2.13
N GLU A 30 -27.35 16.86 3.41
CA GLU A 30 -27.15 17.75 4.56
C GLU A 30 -25.68 18.03 4.90
N SER A 31 -24.75 17.89 3.95
CA SER A 31 -23.33 18.22 4.13
C SER A 31 -23.14 19.59 4.78
N LYS A 32 -22.26 19.64 5.79
CA LYS A 32 -21.92 20.85 6.56
C LYS A 32 -20.54 21.39 6.26
N GLU A 33 -19.93 21.00 5.14
CA GLU A 33 -18.53 21.31 4.82
C GLU A 33 -18.27 22.83 4.76
N ILE A 34 -19.05 23.58 3.98
CA ILE A 34 -18.89 25.03 3.86
C ILE A 34 -19.29 25.75 5.16
N ASP A 35 -20.42 25.38 5.76
CA ASP A 35 -20.89 25.96 7.02
C ASP A 35 -19.85 25.80 8.14
N SER A 36 -19.22 24.63 8.22
CA SER A 36 -18.21 24.32 9.24
C SER A 36 -16.87 24.99 8.96
N LEU A 37 -16.50 25.13 7.69
CA LEU A 37 -15.34 25.96 7.30
C LEU A 37 -15.53 27.41 7.75
N LEU A 38 -16.69 28.00 7.44
CA LEU A 38 -17.01 29.38 7.85
C LEU A 38 -17.05 29.51 9.37
N SER A 39 -17.68 28.57 10.07
CA SER A 39 -17.71 28.52 11.54
C SER A 39 -16.29 28.44 12.13
N GLY A 40 -15.39 27.69 11.47
CA GLY A 40 -13.98 27.59 11.85
C GLY A 40 -13.24 28.92 11.75
N PHE A 41 -13.49 29.72 10.70
CA PHE A 41 -12.94 31.08 10.60
C PHE A 41 -13.44 32.02 11.70
N TYR A 42 -14.63 31.78 12.24
CA TYR A 42 -15.13 32.51 13.41
C TYR A 42 -14.62 31.97 14.75
N GLY A 43 -13.70 30.99 14.74
CA GLY A 43 -13.21 30.35 15.97
C GLY A 43 -14.29 29.58 16.74
N SER A 44 -15.37 29.19 16.06
CA SER A 44 -16.48 28.47 16.69
C SER A 44 -16.15 26.98 16.86
N TYR A 45 -16.87 26.33 17.78
CA TYR A 45 -16.76 24.89 17.99
C TYR A 45 -17.28 24.11 16.78
N ILE A 46 -16.44 23.25 16.20
CA ILE A 46 -16.82 22.34 15.11
C ILE A 46 -17.19 20.98 15.72
N PRO A 47 -18.43 20.50 15.54
CA PRO A 47 -18.87 19.23 16.11
C PRO A 47 -17.97 18.06 15.65
N PRO A 48 -17.53 17.19 16.58
CA PRO A 48 -16.75 16.02 16.23
C PRO A 48 -17.64 14.92 15.67
N GLY A 49 -17.03 14.01 14.91
CA GLY A 49 -17.72 12.84 14.37
C GLY A 49 -16.75 11.69 14.10
N PRO A 50 -17.23 10.45 13.98
CA PRO A 50 -16.37 9.36 13.57
C PRO A 50 -15.93 9.52 12.11
N SER A 51 -14.77 8.97 11.78
CA SER A 51 -14.32 8.71 10.40
C SER A 51 -14.48 7.23 10.04
N GLY A 52 -14.44 6.92 8.74
CA GLY A 52 -14.59 5.57 8.21
C GLY A 52 -15.11 5.56 6.78
N LEU A 53 -15.35 4.35 6.26
CA LEU A 53 -15.85 4.14 4.90
C LEU A 53 -17.34 3.81 4.94
N ILE A 54 -18.15 4.56 4.20
CA ILE A 54 -19.60 4.34 4.11
C ILE A 54 -19.88 2.94 3.54
N THR A 55 -19.07 2.50 2.57
CA THR A 55 -19.10 1.15 1.98
C THR A 55 -18.80 0.03 2.98
N ARG A 56 -18.25 0.35 4.15
CA ARG A 56 -17.99 -0.57 5.26
C ARG A 56 -19.04 -0.49 6.38
N GLY A 57 -20.23 0.03 6.05
CA GLY A 57 -21.35 0.13 6.99
C GLY A 57 -21.21 1.26 8.01
N ARG A 58 -20.24 2.17 7.83
CA ARG A 58 -20.03 3.33 8.71
C ARG A 58 -20.82 4.53 8.23
N ASP A 59 -22.15 4.45 8.26
CA ASP A 59 -22.99 5.60 7.91
C ASP A 59 -23.10 6.66 9.01
N ASP A 60 -22.57 6.35 10.19
CA ASP A 60 -22.34 7.28 11.31
C ASP A 60 -21.34 8.39 10.96
N VAL A 61 -20.59 8.25 9.85
CA VAL A 61 -19.67 9.28 9.30
C VAL A 61 -20.39 10.41 8.58
N LEU A 62 -21.69 10.28 8.31
CA LEU A 62 -22.51 11.34 7.73
C LEU A 62 -23.31 12.12 8.80
N PRO A 63 -23.60 13.41 8.59
CA PRO A 63 -23.13 14.25 7.48
C PRO A 63 -21.64 14.60 7.58
N THR A 64 -21.05 14.99 6.45
CA THR A 64 -19.68 15.54 6.40
C THR A 64 -19.65 16.99 6.90
N GLY A 65 -18.45 17.57 7.04
CA GLY A 65 -18.25 18.86 7.70
C GLY A 65 -18.10 18.75 9.21
N ARG A 66 -17.61 17.63 9.73
CA ARG A 66 -17.32 17.43 11.16
C ARG A 66 -15.83 17.35 11.42
N ASN A 67 -15.41 17.71 12.63
CA ASN A 67 -14.04 17.52 13.08
C ASN A 67 -13.82 16.04 13.43
N PHE A 68 -13.48 15.24 12.42
CA PHE A 68 -13.52 13.80 12.58
C PHE A 68 -12.43 13.28 13.53
N TYR A 69 -12.74 12.20 14.25
CA TYR A 69 -11.78 11.40 15.00
C TYR A 69 -11.66 10.00 14.37
N SER A 70 -10.61 9.28 14.74
CA SER A 70 -10.40 7.89 14.30
C SER A 70 -11.17 6.92 15.19
N LEU A 71 -10.51 6.30 16.17
CA LEU A 71 -11.06 5.27 17.04
C LEU A 71 -10.24 5.14 18.33
N ASP A 72 -10.75 4.35 19.28
CA ASP A 72 -10.00 3.94 20.47
C ASP A 72 -8.97 2.86 20.10
N PRO A 73 -7.65 3.13 20.17
CA PRO A 73 -6.61 2.17 19.78
C PRO A 73 -6.62 0.90 20.63
N TYR A 74 -7.21 0.93 21.84
CA TYR A 74 -7.31 -0.25 22.70
C TYR A 74 -8.42 -1.22 22.27
N ARG A 75 -9.23 -0.92 21.25
CA ARG A 75 -10.32 -1.80 20.78
C ARG A 75 -9.96 -2.54 19.49
N VAL A 76 -8.70 -2.49 19.09
CA VAL A 76 -8.18 -3.04 17.84
C VAL A 76 -7.26 -4.23 18.13
N PRO A 77 -7.41 -5.39 17.45
CA PRO A 77 -8.47 -5.67 16.49
C PRO A 77 -9.81 -5.95 17.18
N THR A 78 -10.92 -5.66 16.50
CA THR A 78 -12.23 -6.14 16.96
C THR A 78 -12.36 -7.65 16.77
N ARG A 79 -13.35 -8.28 17.42
CA ARG A 79 -13.62 -9.72 17.26
C ARG A 79 -13.92 -10.08 15.80
N THR A 80 -14.75 -9.27 15.14
CA THR A 80 -15.10 -9.46 13.72
C THR A 80 -13.88 -9.27 12.82
N ALA A 81 -13.06 -8.24 13.07
CA ALA A 81 -11.85 -8.01 12.31
C ALA A 81 -10.85 -9.16 12.45
N PHE A 82 -10.72 -9.76 13.65
CA PHE A 82 -9.88 -10.95 13.85
C PHE A 82 -10.37 -12.15 13.03
N GLU A 83 -11.68 -12.42 12.98
CA GLU A 83 -12.20 -13.52 12.16
C GLU A 83 -11.97 -13.32 10.66
N ILE A 84 -12.11 -12.09 10.17
CA ILE A 84 -11.79 -11.74 8.78
C ILE A 84 -10.28 -11.91 8.52
N GLY A 85 -9.43 -11.40 9.43
CA GLY A 85 -7.98 -11.55 9.38
C GLY A 85 -7.51 -13.02 9.39
N LYS A 86 -8.16 -13.86 10.20
CA LYS A 86 -7.96 -15.30 10.21
C LYS A 86 -8.26 -15.93 8.85
N ARG A 87 -9.40 -15.61 8.23
CA ARG A 87 -9.75 -16.11 6.90
C ARG A 87 -8.75 -15.64 5.84
N LEU A 88 -8.29 -14.38 5.90
CA LEU A 88 -7.23 -13.87 5.01
C LEU A 88 -5.92 -14.65 5.16
N ALA A 89 -5.49 -14.89 6.40
CA ALA A 89 -4.27 -15.66 6.66
C ALA A 89 -4.40 -17.10 6.13
N GLN A 90 -5.56 -17.74 6.32
CA GLN A 90 -5.84 -19.06 5.76
C GLN A 90 -5.78 -19.05 4.23
N LYS A 91 -6.44 -18.09 3.58
CA LYS A 91 -6.42 -17.95 2.10
C LYS A 91 -5.03 -17.70 1.54
N LEU A 92 -4.23 -16.89 2.24
CA LEU A 92 -2.83 -16.63 1.87
C LEU A 92 -2.00 -17.91 1.93
N ILE A 93 -2.12 -18.67 3.02
CA ILE A 93 -1.41 -19.94 3.20
C ILE A 93 -1.88 -20.98 2.18
N GLU A 94 -3.19 -21.11 1.97
CA GLU A 94 -3.79 -22.02 0.98
C GLU A 94 -3.28 -21.74 -0.43
N LYS A 95 -3.25 -20.48 -0.85
CA LYS A 95 -2.72 -20.07 -2.17
C LYS A 95 -1.25 -20.44 -2.31
N HIS A 96 -0.42 -20.07 -1.33
CA HIS A 96 1.01 -20.40 -1.38
C HIS A 96 1.26 -21.91 -1.41
N LEU A 97 0.56 -22.68 -0.59
CA LEU A 97 0.69 -24.13 -0.55
C LEU A 97 0.26 -24.77 -1.88
N SER A 98 -0.77 -24.23 -2.53
CA SER A 98 -1.23 -24.68 -3.84
C SER A 98 -0.22 -24.40 -4.96
N GLU A 99 0.51 -23.29 -4.89
CA GLU A 99 1.45 -22.86 -5.93
C GLU A 99 2.86 -23.44 -5.73
N GLU A 100 3.33 -23.44 -4.49
CA GLU A 100 4.72 -23.75 -4.15
C GLU A 100 4.88 -25.11 -3.44
N GLY A 101 3.78 -25.80 -3.10
CA GLY A 101 3.80 -27.12 -2.47
C GLY A 101 4.35 -27.15 -1.04
N ARG A 102 4.62 -25.99 -0.44
CA ARG A 102 5.13 -25.82 0.93
C ARG A 102 4.45 -24.65 1.64
N TYR A 103 4.60 -24.59 2.96
CA TYR A 103 4.20 -23.39 3.71
C TYR A 103 5.19 -22.24 3.43
N PRO A 104 4.73 -20.97 3.39
CA PRO A 104 5.65 -19.84 3.36
C PRO A 104 6.31 -19.73 4.73
N GLU A 105 7.63 -19.59 4.79
CA GLU A 105 8.33 -19.45 6.07
C GLU A 105 8.17 -18.04 6.64
N ASN A 106 8.20 -17.02 5.77
CA ASN A 106 8.04 -15.63 6.15
C ASN A 106 7.16 -14.83 5.17
N VAL A 107 6.19 -14.10 5.72
CA VAL A 107 5.33 -13.16 4.99
C VAL A 107 5.70 -11.72 5.36
N ALA A 108 6.21 -10.97 4.39
CA ALA A 108 6.50 -9.56 4.55
C ALA A 108 5.22 -8.71 4.33
N VAL A 109 4.74 -8.04 5.38
CA VAL A 109 3.47 -7.29 5.37
C VAL A 109 3.72 -5.79 5.43
N TYR A 110 3.11 -5.05 4.50
CA TYR A 110 2.99 -3.59 4.65
C TYR A 110 1.77 -3.25 5.53
N TRP A 111 2.01 -2.88 6.79
CA TRP A 111 0.93 -2.63 7.76
C TRP A 111 0.65 -1.13 7.93
N GLN A 112 -0.51 -0.69 7.41
CA GLN A 112 -0.91 0.71 7.34
C GLN A 112 -1.97 1.07 8.38
N CYS A 113 -2.04 2.36 8.73
CA CYS A 113 -3.07 2.88 9.64
C CYS A 113 -4.49 2.72 9.06
N THR A 114 -4.62 2.60 7.74
CA THR A 114 -5.89 2.33 7.04
C THR A 114 -6.46 0.97 7.43
N ASP A 115 -5.63 -0.03 7.73
CA ASP A 115 -6.11 -1.31 8.27
C ASP A 115 -6.86 -1.12 9.60
N ILE A 116 -6.27 -0.31 10.47
CA ILE A 116 -6.83 -0.03 11.78
C ILE A 116 -8.07 0.87 11.65
N MET A 117 -7.94 1.99 10.94
CA MET A 117 -8.97 3.03 10.88
C MET A 117 -10.17 2.67 9.98
N TRP A 118 -9.97 1.89 8.91
CA TRP A 118 -11.04 1.58 7.94
C TRP A 118 -11.60 0.16 8.09
N ALA A 119 -10.82 -0.75 8.68
CA ALA A 119 -11.15 -2.16 8.78
C ALA A 119 -11.04 -2.71 10.21
N ASP A 120 -10.99 -1.84 11.22
CA ASP A 120 -11.03 -2.22 12.64
C ASP A 120 -9.94 -3.25 13.06
N GLY A 121 -8.84 -3.32 12.31
CA GLY A 121 -7.68 -4.20 12.56
C GLY A 121 -7.73 -5.57 11.89
N GLU A 122 -8.33 -5.73 10.72
CA GLU A 122 -8.33 -7.01 9.99
C GLU A 122 -6.92 -7.55 9.70
N GLY A 123 -6.02 -6.68 9.25
CA GLY A 123 -4.61 -6.99 8.96
C GLY A 123 -3.82 -7.27 10.23
N MET A 124 -4.10 -6.55 11.31
CA MET A 124 -3.58 -6.92 12.65
C MET A 124 -4.03 -8.33 13.05
N GLY A 125 -5.30 -8.66 12.84
CA GLY A 125 -5.83 -10.01 13.07
C GLY A 125 -5.19 -11.08 12.19
N GLN A 126 -4.90 -10.75 10.94
CA GLN A 126 -4.17 -11.61 10.01
C GLN A 126 -2.75 -11.90 10.49
N ILE A 127 -1.99 -10.87 10.87
CA ILE A 127 -0.63 -10.99 11.44
C ILE A 127 -0.66 -11.87 12.69
N MET A 128 -1.58 -11.61 13.62
CA MET A 128 -1.75 -12.42 14.84
C MET A 128 -2.04 -13.88 14.51
N TYR A 129 -2.93 -14.14 13.55
CA TYR A 129 -3.23 -15.51 13.18
C TYR A 129 -2.02 -16.19 12.53
N LEU A 130 -1.28 -15.54 11.61
CA LEU A 130 -0.05 -16.10 11.00
C LEU A 130 0.95 -16.59 12.06
N LEU A 131 1.21 -15.75 13.07
CA LEU A 131 2.03 -16.07 14.25
C LEU A 131 1.48 -17.22 15.12
N GLY A 132 0.19 -17.54 14.97
CA GLY A 132 -0.51 -18.54 15.77
C GLY A 132 -0.94 -18.03 17.14
N VAL A 133 -1.35 -16.76 17.22
CA VAL A 133 -1.93 -16.15 18.42
C VAL A 133 -3.32 -15.59 18.14
N LYS A 134 -4.14 -15.44 19.19
CA LYS A 134 -5.45 -14.80 19.11
C LYS A 134 -5.59 -13.68 20.14
N PRO A 135 -6.27 -12.56 19.85
CA PRO A 135 -6.46 -11.50 20.82
C PRO A 135 -7.31 -11.96 22.01
N LYS A 136 -7.06 -11.36 23.17
CA LYS A 136 -7.87 -11.52 24.38
C LYS A 136 -8.61 -10.22 24.67
N TRP A 137 -9.92 -10.25 24.67
CA TRP A 137 -10.75 -9.07 24.93
C TRP A 137 -11.31 -9.05 26.35
N LEU A 138 -11.42 -7.85 26.92
CA LEU A 138 -12.24 -7.55 28.09
C LEU A 138 -13.73 -7.55 27.70
N SER A 139 -14.61 -7.55 28.70
CA SER A 139 -16.06 -7.50 28.50
C SER A 139 -16.53 -6.23 27.76
N ASN A 140 -15.80 -5.12 27.88
CA ASN A 140 -16.07 -3.87 27.15
C ASN A 140 -15.50 -3.84 25.72
N GLY A 141 -14.88 -4.93 25.25
CA GLY A 141 -14.31 -5.05 23.92
C GLY A 141 -12.91 -4.44 23.75
N ARG A 142 -12.27 -3.93 24.81
CA ARG A 142 -10.85 -3.56 24.75
C ARG A 142 -9.97 -4.81 24.73
N VAL A 143 -8.88 -4.77 23.97
CA VAL A 143 -7.85 -5.80 23.92
C VAL A 143 -7.00 -5.72 25.18
N LYS A 144 -6.94 -6.83 25.92
CA LYS A 144 -6.13 -7.02 27.13
C LYS A 144 -4.73 -7.54 26.82
N GLY A 145 -4.60 -8.28 25.72
CA GLY A 145 -3.40 -9.02 25.36
C GLY A 145 -3.73 -10.05 24.28
N PHE A 146 -3.00 -11.16 24.25
CA PHE A 146 -3.22 -12.29 23.36
C PHE A 146 -3.09 -13.63 24.09
N GLU A 147 -3.50 -14.69 23.42
CA GLU A 147 -3.34 -16.08 23.83
C GLU A 147 -2.67 -16.84 22.68
N ILE A 148 -1.67 -17.65 23.01
CA ILE A 148 -0.99 -18.51 22.03
C ILE A 148 -1.92 -19.68 21.70
N ILE A 149 -2.16 -19.92 20.42
CA ILE A 149 -2.91 -21.08 19.93
C ILE A 149 -1.94 -22.28 19.95
N PRO A 150 -2.27 -23.39 20.64
CA PRO A 150 -1.45 -24.60 20.61
C PRO A 150 -1.30 -25.15 19.19
N LEU A 151 -0.14 -25.71 18.84
CA LEU A 151 0.09 -26.27 17.50
C LEU A 151 -0.95 -27.32 17.09
N SER A 152 -1.46 -28.11 18.05
CA SER A 152 -2.52 -29.09 17.81
C SER A 152 -3.87 -28.47 17.42
N GLU A 153 -4.18 -27.27 17.90
CA GLU A 153 -5.35 -26.49 17.48
C GLU A 153 -5.06 -25.71 16.18
N LEU A 154 -3.83 -25.21 16.02
CA LEU A 154 -3.41 -24.41 14.86
C LEU A 154 -3.35 -25.23 13.56
N GLY A 155 -2.95 -26.50 13.65
CA GLY A 155 -2.97 -27.46 12.54
C GLY A 155 -1.93 -27.20 11.43
N ARG A 156 -0.95 -26.32 11.67
CA ARG A 156 0.10 -25.91 10.72
C ARG A 156 1.30 -25.29 11.46
N PRO A 157 2.45 -25.08 10.79
CA PRO A 157 3.54 -24.28 11.34
C PRO A 157 3.11 -22.85 11.66
N ARG A 158 3.80 -22.20 12.62
CA ARG A 158 3.72 -20.77 12.84
C ARG A 158 4.53 -20.06 11.75
N ILE A 159 3.90 -19.11 11.08
CA ILE A 159 4.50 -18.39 9.96
C ILE A 159 5.17 -17.13 10.49
N ASP A 160 6.44 -16.91 10.13
CA ASP A 160 7.14 -15.68 10.49
C ASP A 160 6.59 -14.49 9.69
N VAL A 161 6.74 -13.30 10.25
CA VAL A 161 6.20 -12.08 9.66
C VAL A 161 7.23 -10.96 9.75
N THR A 162 7.67 -10.44 8.61
CA THR A 162 8.42 -9.18 8.54
C THR A 162 7.44 -8.05 8.29
N ILE A 163 7.34 -7.10 9.21
CA ILE A 163 6.31 -6.06 9.16
C ILE A 163 6.97 -4.72 8.89
N ARG A 164 6.67 -4.14 7.72
CA ARG A 164 6.91 -2.71 7.51
C ARG A 164 5.67 -1.95 7.97
N VAL A 165 5.71 -1.31 9.14
CA VAL A 165 4.58 -0.47 9.61
C VAL A 165 4.67 0.92 9.04
N SER A 166 3.56 1.54 8.59
CA SER A 166 3.57 2.94 8.13
C SER A 166 3.99 3.93 9.23
N GLY A 167 4.58 5.07 8.89
CA GLY A 167 4.92 6.12 9.87
C GLY A 167 3.69 6.65 10.61
N ILE A 168 2.54 6.72 9.93
CA ILE A 168 1.27 7.09 10.56
C ILE A 168 0.83 6.01 11.56
N THR A 169 1.03 4.73 11.27
CA THR A 169 0.77 3.63 12.22
C THR A 169 1.66 3.74 13.45
N ARG A 170 2.97 3.98 13.25
CA ARG A 170 3.94 4.21 14.33
C ARG A 170 3.49 5.31 15.29
N ASP A 171 3.07 6.45 14.74
CA ASP A 171 2.75 7.62 15.55
C ASP A 171 1.40 7.53 16.26
N ASN A 172 0.41 6.88 15.63
CA ASN A 172 -0.98 6.88 16.14
C ASN A 172 -1.36 5.59 16.88
N PHE A 173 -0.69 4.47 16.61
CA PHE A 173 -1.04 3.16 17.16
C PHE A 173 0.18 2.38 17.74
N PRO A 174 1.06 3.02 18.54
CA PRO A 174 2.24 2.36 19.10
C PRO A 174 1.87 1.14 19.96
N MET A 175 0.75 1.19 20.69
CA MET A 175 0.28 0.04 21.50
C MET A 175 -0.03 -1.20 20.66
N CYS A 176 -0.50 -1.02 19.42
CA CYS A 176 -0.75 -2.14 18.50
C CYS A 176 0.57 -2.76 18.04
N ILE A 177 1.60 -1.93 17.79
CA ILE A 177 2.95 -2.36 17.45
C ILE A 177 3.59 -3.14 18.60
N GLU A 178 3.52 -2.61 19.82
CA GLU A 178 4.02 -3.28 21.02
C GLU A 178 3.36 -4.65 21.23
N LEU A 179 2.03 -4.74 21.06
CA LEU A 179 1.31 -6.00 21.23
C LEU A 179 1.75 -7.09 20.24
N ILE A 180 2.01 -6.72 18.99
CA ILE A 180 2.50 -7.65 17.97
C ILE A 180 3.95 -8.06 18.27
N ASP A 181 4.81 -7.12 18.63
CA ASP A 181 6.20 -7.41 19.01
C ASP A 181 6.27 -8.33 20.26
N GLU A 182 5.40 -8.12 21.24
CA GLU A 182 5.27 -9.05 22.38
C GLU A 182 4.86 -10.46 21.96
N ALA A 183 3.95 -10.58 20.99
CA ALA A 183 3.54 -11.87 20.44
C ALA A 183 4.68 -12.56 19.70
N VAL A 184 5.44 -11.84 18.87
CA VAL A 184 6.63 -12.35 18.18
C VAL A 184 7.65 -12.88 19.19
N GLN A 185 7.99 -12.09 20.21
CA GLN A 185 8.95 -12.48 21.24
C GLN A 185 8.52 -13.75 21.98
N GLN A 186 7.26 -13.83 22.41
CA GLN A 186 6.76 -14.99 23.15
C GLN A 186 6.68 -16.24 22.27
N VAL A 187 6.28 -16.09 21.00
CA VAL A 187 6.20 -17.21 20.05
C VAL A 187 7.59 -17.74 19.69
N ALA A 188 8.58 -16.86 19.48
CA ALA A 188 9.96 -17.26 19.21
C ALA A 188 10.60 -18.05 20.37
N ALA A 189 10.21 -17.73 21.60
CA ALA A 189 10.72 -18.35 22.81
C ALA A 189 10.09 -19.72 23.15
N LEU A 190 9.04 -20.14 22.44
CA LEU A 190 8.40 -21.44 22.67
C LEU A 190 9.37 -22.59 22.39
N ASP A 191 9.27 -23.65 23.20
CA ASP A 191 9.99 -24.91 22.98
C ASP A 191 9.25 -25.77 21.95
N GLU A 192 9.29 -25.32 20.69
CA GLU A 192 8.68 -25.97 19.54
C GLU A 192 9.76 -26.30 18.49
N PRO A 193 9.61 -27.38 17.70
CA PRO A 193 10.52 -27.67 16.59
C PRO A 193 10.55 -26.52 15.57
N GLU A 194 11.74 -26.21 15.03
CA GLU A 194 11.94 -25.13 14.06
C GLU A 194 11.09 -25.29 12.78
N GLU A 195 10.86 -26.53 12.34
CA GLU A 195 9.98 -26.86 11.20
C GLU A 195 8.49 -26.54 11.43
N LEU A 196 8.10 -26.31 12.69
CA LEU A 196 6.74 -25.94 13.09
C LEU A 196 6.65 -24.51 13.62
N ASN A 197 7.77 -23.80 13.75
CA ASN A 197 7.83 -22.44 14.26
C ASN A 197 8.93 -21.66 13.53
N PHE A 198 8.56 -21.05 12.41
CA PHE A 198 9.51 -20.32 11.57
C PHE A 198 10.02 -19.03 12.22
N ILE A 199 9.26 -18.44 13.16
CA ILE A 199 9.73 -17.29 13.96
C ILE A 199 10.96 -17.72 14.78
N ARG A 200 10.86 -18.87 15.46
CA ARG A 200 11.95 -19.44 16.25
C ARG A 200 13.12 -19.83 15.36
N LYS A 201 12.87 -20.53 14.26
CA LYS A 201 13.88 -20.93 13.26
C LYS A 201 14.73 -19.73 12.85
N HIS A 202 14.10 -18.69 12.31
CA HIS A 202 14.82 -17.51 11.83
C HIS A 202 15.49 -16.72 12.95
N ALA A 203 14.90 -16.66 14.15
CA ALA A 203 15.56 -16.02 15.30
C ALA A 203 16.86 -16.75 15.68
N LEU A 204 16.83 -18.08 15.76
CA LEU A 204 18.03 -18.88 16.07
C LEU A 204 19.09 -18.76 14.98
N GLU A 205 18.69 -18.76 13.71
CA GLU A 205 19.59 -18.52 12.57
C GLU A 205 20.26 -17.13 12.66
N GLN A 206 19.51 -16.08 12.97
CA GLN A 206 20.06 -14.73 13.14
C GLN A 206 21.04 -14.65 14.33
N MET A 207 20.73 -15.31 15.45
CA MET A 207 21.64 -15.39 16.59
C MET A 207 22.94 -16.11 16.21
N ALA A 208 22.85 -17.20 15.46
CA ALA A 208 24.00 -17.98 15.02
C ALA A 208 24.89 -17.22 14.00
N GLN A 209 24.28 -16.51 13.05
CA GLN A 209 25.00 -15.79 11.98
C GLN A 209 25.63 -14.48 12.46
N ASN A 210 24.94 -13.73 13.33
CA ASN A 210 25.34 -12.38 13.69
C ASN A 210 25.80 -12.21 15.14
N GLY A 211 25.72 -13.27 15.95
CA GLY A 211 25.95 -13.16 17.39
C GLY A 211 24.92 -12.25 18.08
N ALA A 212 23.76 -12.05 17.44
CA ALA A 212 22.67 -11.24 17.98
C ALA A 212 22.14 -11.89 19.26
N ASP A 213 21.70 -11.07 20.22
CA ASP A 213 20.91 -11.58 21.33
C ASP A 213 19.48 -11.91 20.88
N MET A 214 18.73 -12.60 21.73
CA MET A 214 17.34 -12.99 21.44
C MET A 214 16.44 -11.78 21.14
N ARG A 215 16.71 -10.61 21.74
CA ARG A 215 15.89 -9.42 21.51
C ARG A 215 16.12 -8.86 20.11
N ALA A 216 17.36 -8.75 19.68
CA ALA A 216 17.73 -8.32 18.34
C ALA A 216 17.27 -9.33 17.27
N ALA A 217 17.39 -10.63 17.54
CA ALA A 217 16.98 -11.70 16.61
C ALA A 217 15.45 -11.82 16.42
N THR A 218 14.66 -11.26 17.34
CA THR A 218 13.19 -11.23 17.27
C THR A 218 12.63 -9.92 16.74
N LEU A 219 13.48 -9.02 16.23
CA LEU A 219 13.01 -7.80 15.57
C LEU A 219 12.31 -8.16 14.26
N ARG A 220 11.01 -7.83 14.19
CA ARG A 220 10.16 -8.06 13.03
C ARG A 220 9.43 -6.84 12.55
N ILE A 221 9.40 -5.76 13.34
CA ILE A 221 8.65 -4.55 13.01
C ILE A 221 9.64 -3.43 12.68
N PHE A 222 9.55 -2.93 11.45
CA PHE A 222 10.44 -1.92 10.89
C PHE A 222 9.65 -0.76 10.29
N CYS A 223 10.23 0.44 10.32
CA CYS A 223 9.63 1.66 9.76
C CYS A 223 10.72 2.66 9.41
N SER A 224 10.30 3.82 8.90
CA SER A 224 11.16 4.97 8.74
C SER A 224 11.73 5.49 10.06
N MET A 225 12.86 6.20 9.97
CA MET A 225 13.50 6.91 11.08
C MET A 225 12.46 7.72 11.88
N PRO A 226 12.61 7.83 13.22
CA PRO A 226 11.73 8.69 14.03
C PRO A 226 11.62 10.10 13.46
N GLY A 227 10.39 10.63 13.39
CA GLY A 227 10.11 11.96 12.82
C GLY A 227 10.07 12.02 11.29
N THR A 228 10.44 10.94 10.59
CA THR A 228 10.32 10.85 9.13
C THR A 228 9.21 9.90 8.71
N TYR A 229 8.79 10.01 7.45
CA TYR A 229 7.73 9.22 6.82
C TYR A 229 8.24 8.67 5.50
N GLN A 230 7.37 7.93 4.80
CA GLN A 230 7.63 7.40 3.47
C GLN A 230 8.74 6.31 3.45
N ALA A 231 8.95 5.66 2.30
CA ALA A 231 9.88 4.54 2.17
C ALA A 231 11.14 4.86 1.35
N GLY A 232 11.31 6.10 0.89
CA GLY A 232 12.42 6.52 0.02
C GLY A 232 12.27 6.06 -1.44
N THR A 233 11.87 4.80 -1.67
CA THR A 233 11.81 4.19 -3.01
C THR A 233 10.96 4.99 -3.99
N GLN A 234 9.79 5.48 -3.58
CA GLN A 234 8.95 6.30 -4.46
C GLN A 234 9.56 7.66 -4.80
N LEU A 235 10.42 8.21 -3.95
CA LEU A 235 11.15 9.44 -4.26
C LEU A 235 12.23 9.17 -5.30
N ALA A 236 12.97 8.06 -5.16
CA ALA A 236 13.96 7.62 -6.15
C ALA A 236 13.30 7.36 -7.52
N VAL A 237 12.16 6.67 -7.54
CA VAL A 237 11.39 6.41 -8.76
C VAL A 237 10.95 7.71 -9.44
N TYR A 238 10.34 8.65 -8.69
CA TYR A 238 9.86 9.90 -9.29
C TYR A 238 10.96 10.86 -9.70
N ALA A 239 12.10 10.82 -9.01
CA ALA A 239 13.30 11.58 -9.39
C ALA A 239 14.12 10.89 -10.49
N SER A 240 13.72 9.69 -10.94
CA SER A 240 14.51 8.84 -11.85
C SER A 240 15.94 8.55 -11.37
N ALA A 241 16.18 8.70 -10.07
CA ALA A 241 17.48 8.60 -9.43
C ALA A 241 17.82 7.15 -9.06
N TRP A 242 17.80 6.28 -10.07
CA TRP A 242 18.10 4.85 -9.97
C TRP A 242 18.47 4.29 -11.36
N LYS A 243 19.30 3.26 -11.42
CA LYS A 243 19.68 2.51 -12.63
C LYS A 243 19.10 1.12 -12.63
N GLU A 244 19.26 0.41 -11.52
CA GLU A 244 18.89 -1.00 -11.39
C GLU A 244 17.95 -1.22 -10.20
N GLU A 245 17.25 -2.37 -10.15
CA GLU A 245 16.41 -2.77 -9.01
C GLU A 245 17.19 -2.75 -7.69
N LYS A 246 18.49 -3.07 -7.75
CA LYS A 246 19.42 -2.98 -6.61
C LYS A 246 19.43 -1.59 -5.96
N ASP A 247 19.41 -0.51 -6.75
CA ASP A 247 19.42 0.85 -6.20
C ASP A 247 18.15 1.12 -5.39
N LEU A 248 17.00 0.65 -5.89
CA LEU A 248 15.70 0.78 -5.21
C LEU A 248 15.64 -0.05 -3.93
N ALA A 249 16.24 -1.25 -3.92
CA ALA A 249 16.42 -2.08 -2.74
C ALA A 249 17.30 -1.40 -1.68
N GLU A 250 18.42 -0.80 -2.09
CA GLU A 250 19.33 -0.08 -1.21
C GLU A 250 18.69 1.16 -0.58
N VAL A 251 17.96 1.97 -1.39
CA VAL A 251 17.16 3.10 -0.89
C VAL A 251 16.13 2.62 0.12
N PHE A 252 15.43 1.52 -0.19
CA PHE A 252 14.43 0.96 0.72
C PHE A 252 15.05 0.56 2.05
N LEU A 253 16.17 -0.18 2.05
CA LEU A 253 16.85 -0.58 3.28
C LEU A 253 17.24 0.63 4.12
N TYR A 254 17.89 1.63 3.51
CA TYR A 254 18.33 2.84 4.20
C TYR A 254 17.18 3.59 4.88
N TRP A 255 16.06 3.75 4.17
CA TRP A 255 14.94 4.51 4.71
C TRP A 255 14.08 3.74 5.70
N ASN A 256 14.16 2.40 5.74
CA ASN A 256 13.22 1.56 6.48
C ASN A 256 13.88 0.65 7.53
N GLY A 257 15.22 0.64 7.64
CA GLY A 257 15.98 -0.18 8.58
C GLY A 257 15.95 0.29 10.03
N TYR A 258 14.84 0.85 10.50
CA TYR A 258 14.66 1.28 11.89
C TYR A 258 13.64 0.38 12.59
N ALA A 259 14.07 -0.33 13.62
CA ALA A 259 13.23 -1.27 14.35
C ALA A 259 12.31 -0.55 15.35
N TYR A 260 11.12 -1.11 15.56
CA TYR A 260 10.13 -0.64 16.52
C TYR A 260 9.54 -1.84 17.28
N GLY A 261 9.11 -1.62 18.51
CA GLY A 261 8.52 -2.66 19.35
C GLY A 261 8.53 -2.25 20.82
N LYS A 262 8.19 -3.19 21.70
CA LYS A 262 8.24 -2.94 23.14
C LYS A 262 9.67 -2.59 23.55
N GLY A 263 9.83 -1.38 24.08
CA GLY A 263 11.11 -0.84 24.51
C GLY A 263 12.05 -0.40 23.39
N ILE A 264 11.62 -0.44 22.11
CA ILE A 264 12.43 -0.04 20.94
C ILE A 264 11.67 0.98 20.11
N TRP A 265 12.28 2.14 19.88
CA TRP A 265 11.60 3.32 19.34
C TRP A 265 12.35 3.93 18.14
N GLY A 266 12.62 3.11 17.13
CA GLY A 266 13.32 3.53 15.91
C GLY A 266 14.83 3.40 16.00
N GLU A 267 15.31 2.32 16.60
CA GLU A 267 16.74 1.99 16.61
C GLU A 267 17.20 1.57 15.21
N SER A 268 18.36 2.06 14.79
CA SER A 268 18.98 1.65 13.52
C SER A 268 19.39 0.17 13.57
N LYS A 269 18.72 -0.65 12.77
CA LYS A 269 18.80 -2.12 12.74
C LYS A 269 18.78 -2.64 11.30
N HIS A 270 19.54 -1.95 10.44
CA HIS A 270 19.59 -2.21 9.00
C HIS A 270 20.07 -3.61 8.66
N LYS A 271 21.06 -4.11 9.41
CA LYS A 271 21.59 -5.45 9.22
C LYS A 271 20.55 -6.52 9.56
N GLU A 272 19.93 -6.42 10.73
CA GLU A 272 18.87 -7.33 11.15
C GLU A 272 17.67 -7.28 10.19
N PHE A 273 17.36 -6.09 9.65
CA PHE A 273 16.32 -5.92 8.64
C PHE A 273 16.69 -6.61 7.32
N ALA A 274 17.91 -6.39 6.81
CA ALA A 274 18.39 -7.02 5.60
C ALA A 274 18.41 -8.56 5.74
N ASP A 275 18.83 -9.08 6.89
CA ASP A 275 18.89 -10.51 7.12
C ASP A 275 17.51 -11.15 7.19
N ILE A 276 16.53 -10.52 7.86
CA ILE A 276 15.18 -11.09 7.88
C ILE A 276 14.51 -11.03 6.50
N LEU A 277 14.80 -10.00 5.69
CA LEU A 277 14.27 -9.90 4.33
C LEU A 277 14.71 -11.06 3.42
N LYS A 278 15.86 -11.70 3.69
CA LYS A 278 16.33 -12.88 2.94
C LYS A 278 15.40 -14.10 3.09
N SER A 279 14.70 -14.20 4.23
CA SER A 279 13.78 -15.32 4.51
C SER A 279 12.41 -15.18 3.82
N VAL A 280 12.05 -13.98 3.36
CA VAL A 280 10.72 -13.65 2.83
C VAL A 280 10.37 -14.51 1.62
N ASP A 281 9.21 -15.18 1.68
CA ASP A 281 8.64 -15.92 0.55
C ASP A 281 7.52 -15.14 -0.14
N ILE A 282 6.81 -14.29 0.61
CA ILE A 282 5.66 -13.53 0.13
C ILE A 282 5.78 -12.08 0.58
N THR A 283 5.60 -11.12 -0.31
CA THR A 283 5.24 -9.74 0.07
C THR A 283 3.73 -9.53 -0.06
N TYR A 284 3.15 -8.83 0.90
CA TYR A 284 1.71 -8.76 1.06
C TYR A 284 1.18 -7.38 1.47
N ASN A 285 0.03 -7.03 0.90
CA ASN A 285 -0.82 -5.92 1.31
C ASN A 285 -2.29 -6.28 1.01
N LYS A 286 -3.25 -5.43 1.40
CA LYS A 286 -4.68 -5.68 1.14
C LYS A 286 -5.48 -4.41 0.83
N VAL A 287 -6.64 -4.61 0.21
CA VAL A 287 -7.67 -3.58 -0.01
C VAL A 287 -8.96 -3.89 0.75
N VAL A 288 -9.65 -2.84 1.18
CA VAL A 288 -10.89 -2.91 2.00
C VAL A 288 -12.09 -2.26 1.32
N SER A 289 -11.87 -1.43 0.28
CA SER A 289 -12.93 -0.74 -0.45
C SER A 289 -12.47 -0.38 -1.86
N ASP A 290 -13.40 -0.24 -2.81
CA ASP A 290 -13.12 0.32 -4.14
C ASP A 290 -13.05 1.85 -4.13
N GLU A 291 -13.33 2.54 -3.02
CA GLU A 291 -13.14 3.99 -2.90
C GLU A 291 -11.67 4.40 -3.04
N TYR A 292 -10.76 3.52 -2.60
CA TYR A 292 -9.31 3.74 -2.62
C TYR A 292 -8.57 2.46 -3.01
N ASP A 293 -7.58 2.57 -3.90
CA ASP A 293 -6.91 1.42 -4.51
C ASP A 293 -5.38 1.55 -4.46
N LEU A 294 -4.67 0.54 -4.95
CA LEU A 294 -3.19 0.48 -4.99
C LEU A 294 -2.54 1.55 -5.87
N PHE A 295 -3.31 2.23 -6.74
CA PHE A 295 -2.88 3.43 -7.46
C PHE A 295 -3.43 4.72 -6.81
N GLY A 296 -3.91 4.68 -5.57
CA GLY A 296 -4.39 5.84 -4.82
C GLY A 296 -3.27 6.72 -4.25
N CYS A 297 -2.13 6.14 -3.92
CA CYS A 297 -0.95 6.84 -3.40
C CYS A 297 0.35 6.11 -3.76
N CYS A 298 1.42 6.89 -3.94
CA CYS A 298 2.76 6.37 -4.22
C CYS A 298 3.35 5.56 -3.05
N CYS A 299 2.87 5.75 -1.82
CA CYS A 299 3.33 4.98 -0.66
C CYS A 299 3.13 3.46 -0.82
N TYR A 300 2.17 3.03 -1.65
CA TYR A 300 1.90 1.62 -1.87
C TYR A 300 3.05 0.96 -2.63
N PHE A 301 3.35 1.38 -3.86
CA PHE A 301 4.50 0.84 -4.59
C PHE A 301 5.83 1.21 -3.90
N GLY A 302 5.92 2.40 -3.30
CA GLY A 302 7.13 2.82 -2.58
C GLY A 302 7.46 1.93 -1.39
N THR A 303 6.45 1.44 -0.66
CA THR A 303 6.68 0.58 0.52
C THR A 303 6.54 -0.90 0.20
N HIS A 304 5.42 -1.34 -0.38
CA HIS A 304 5.21 -2.76 -0.72
C HIS A 304 6.13 -3.14 -1.88
N GLY A 305 6.18 -2.35 -2.95
CA GLY A 305 7.11 -2.61 -4.06
C GLY A 305 8.58 -2.50 -3.64
N GLY A 306 8.96 -1.44 -2.92
CA GLY A 306 10.33 -1.32 -2.39
C GLY A 306 10.75 -2.49 -1.50
N MET A 307 9.82 -3.01 -0.68
CA MET A 307 10.03 -4.23 0.12
C MET A 307 10.18 -5.48 -0.74
N THR A 308 9.42 -5.60 -1.83
CA THR A 308 9.56 -6.69 -2.81
C THR A 308 10.93 -6.64 -3.48
N ALA A 309 11.35 -5.49 -4.00
CA ALA A 309 12.67 -5.31 -4.61
C ALA A 309 13.80 -5.65 -3.63
N ALA A 310 13.70 -5.18 -2.38
CA ALA A 310 14.69 -5.50 -1.36
C ALA A 310 14.73 -7.00 -1.00
N ALA A 311 13.58 -7.64 -0.83
CA ALA A 311 13.50 -9.06 -0.54
C ALA A 311 14.06 -9.92 -1.68
N ARG A 312 13.70 -9.63 -2.93
CA ARG A 312 14.22 -10.34 -4.12
C ARG A 312 15.72 -10.14 -4.27
N HIS A 313 16.19 -8.89 -4.21
CA HIS A 313 17.60 -8.56 -4.36
C HIS A 313 18.48 -9.23 -3.30
N LEU A 314 18.08 -9.16 -2.02
CA LEU A 314 18.88 -9.70 -0.91
C LEU A 314 18.86 -11.23 -0.85
N SER A 315 17.71 -11.84 -1.15
CA SER A 315 17.54 -13.28 -1.05
C SER A 315 18.07 -14.03 -2.28
N GLY A 316 18.10 -13.39 -3.45
CA GLY A 316 18.45 -14.01 -4.72
C GLY A 316 17.45 -15.09 -5.18
N LYS A 317 16.29 -15.19 -4.52
CA LYS A 317 15.20 -16.11 -4.88
C LYS A 317 13.97 -15.34 -5.37
N GLU A 318 13.08 -16.07 -6.04
CA GLU A 318 11.76 -15.56 -6.37
C GLU A 318 10.98 -15.26 -5.08
N VAL A 319 10.29 -14.12 -5.07
CA VAL A 319 9.40 -13.70 -3.98
C VAL A 319 8.03 -13.42 -4.58
N LYS A 320 7.02 -14.15 -4.09
CA LYS A 320 5.63 -14.01 -4.54
C LYS A 320 5.03 -12.70 -4.04
N THR A 321 4.20 -12.06 -4.85
CA THR A 321 3.51 -10.82 -4.50
C THR A 321 2.01 -11.08 -4.42
N TYR A 322 1.50 -11.22 -3.20
CA TYR A 322 0.08 -11.49 -2.99
C TYR A 322 -0.66 -10.25 -2.49
N TYR A 323 -1.96 -10.19 -2.80
CA TYR A 323 -2.81 -9.07 -2.47
C TYR A 323 -4.16 -9.56 -1.92
N GLY A 324 -4.48 -9.14 -0.69
CA GLY A 324 -5.71 -9.49 -0.02
C GLY A 324 -6.88 -8.57 -0.38
N ASP A 325 -8.08 -9.12 -0.36
CA ASP A 325 -9.32 -8.41 -0.65
C ASP A 325 -10.37 -8.67 0.42
N THR A 326 -10.82 -7.58 1.03
CA THR A 326 -11.84 -7.54 2.09
C THR A 326 -12.93 -6.53 1.80
N ARG A 327 -13.08 -6.14 0.52
CA ARG A 327 -14.19 -5.29 0.07
C ARG A 327 -15.55 -5.93 0.39
N ASN A 328 -15.61 -7.27 0.31
CA ASN A 328 -16.70 -8.07 0.83
C ASN A 328 -16.20 -8.90 2.04
N PRO A 329 -16.50 -8.49 3.29
CA PRO A 329 -16.09 -9.23 4.49
C PRO A 329 -16.58 -10.68 4.55
N ASP A 330 -17.69 -10.98 3.88
CA ASP A 330 -18.27 -12.33 3.85
C ASP A 330 -17.54 -13.24 2.86
N ASN A 331 -16.88 -12.67 1.85
CA ASN A 331 -16.10 -13.39 0.84
C ASN A 331 -14.72 -12.76 0.68
N VAL A 332 -13.80 -13.15 1.56
CA VAL A 332 -12.41 -12.69 1.49
C VAL A 332 -11.62 -13.49 0.46
N GLU A 333 -10.73 -12.80 -0.25
CA GLU A 333 -9.90 -13.41 -1.30
C GLU A 333 -8.45 -12.98 -1.15
N VAL A 334 -7.54 -13.80 -1.66
CA VAL A 334 -6.12 -13.47 -1.84
C VAL A 334 -5.77 -13.84 -3.28
N ARG A 335 -5.25 -12.87 -4.03
CA ARG A 335 -4.86 -13.00 -5.44
C ARG A 335 -3.42 -12.54 -5.64
N ASP A 336 -2.89 -12.70 -6.85
CA ASP A 336 -1.61 -12.10 -7.19
C ASP A 336 -1.73 -10.58 -7.30
N LEU A 337 -0.65 -9.87 -7.00
CA LEU A 337 -0.60 -8.42 -7.16
C LEU A 337 -0.91 -8.01 -8.60
N ALA A 338 -0.36 -8.74 -9.58
CA ALA A 338 -0.66 -8.54 -11.00
C ALA A 338 -2.16 -8.60 -11.31
N ASP A 339 -2.92 -9.51 -10.67
CA ASP A 339 -4.36 -9.61 -10.86
C ASP A 339 -5.12 -8.40 -10.33
N GLU A 340 -4.71 -7.86 -9.17
CA GLU A 340 -5.32 -6.62 -8.67
C GLU A 340 -4.92 -5.40 -9.52
N ILE A 341 -3.68 -5.34 -10.02
CA ILE A 341 -3.23 -4.32 -10.98
C ILE A 341 -4.14 -4.36 -12.22
N ARG A 342 -4.28 -5.52 -12.87
CA ARG A 342 -5.17 -5.72 -14.04
C ARG A 342 -6.59 -5.28 -13.74
N ARG A 343 -7.12 -5.66 -12.57
CA ARG A 343 -8.49 -5.33 -12.15
C ARG A 343 -8.68 -3.82 -11.97
N VAL A 344 -7.78 -3.15 -11.25
CA VAL A 344 -7.91 -1.71 -10.97
C VAL A 344 -7.71 -0.89 -12.25
N VAL A 345 -6.75 -1.27 -13.10
CA VAL A 345 -6.55 -0.63 -14.40
C VAL A 345 -7.84 -0.72 -15.25
N ARG A 346 -8.42 -1.91 -15.40
CA ARG A 346 -9.64 -2.09 -16.21
C ARG A 346 -10.88 -1.43 -15.62
N THR A 347 -11.01 -1.42 -14.30
CA THR A 347 -12.21 -0.87 -13.64
C THR A 347 -12.13 0.65 -13.44
N LYS A 348 -10.93 1.23 -13.49
CA LYS A 348 -10.70 2.67 -13.31
C LYS A 348 -9.85 3.27 -14.42
N LEU A 349 -8.52 3.13 -14.40
CA LEU A 349 -7.61 3.92 -15.24
C LEU A 349 -7.97 3.87 -16.74
N LEU A 350 -8.27 2.69 -17.27
CA LEU A 350 -8.65 2.48 -18.68
C LEU A 350 -10.16 2.36 -18.88
N ASN A 351 -10.97 2.62 -17.86
CA ASN A 351 -12.42 2.58 -17.97
C ASN A 351 -12.95 3.89 -18.55
N PRO A 352 -13.63 3.89 -19.71
CA PRO A 352 -14.18 5.11 -20.30
C PRO A 352 -15.07 5.92 -19.34
N LYS A 353 -15.86 5.25 -18.49
CA LYS A 353 -16.72 5.96 -17.52
C LYS A 353 -15.92 6.71 -16.46
N TRP A 354 -14.77 6.16 -16.06
CA TRP A 354 -13.90 6.79 -15.09
C TRP A 354 -13.11 7.93 -15.75
N ILE A 355 -12.63 7.73 -16.97
CA ILE A 355 -11.93 8.76 -17.78
C ILE A 355 -12.85 9.96 -18.00
N GLU A 356 -14.06 9.74 -18.53
CA GLU A 356 -15.07 10.79 -18.69
C GLU A 356 -15.51 11.38 -17.35
N GLY A 357 -15.42 10.60 -16.28
CA GLY A 357 -15.52 11.04 -14.89
C GLY A 357 -14.52 12.15 -14.56
N MET A 358 -13.25 11.87 -14.80
CA MET A 358 -12.13 12.77 -14.52
C MET A 358 -12.12 14.00 -15.43
N LYS A 359 -12.43 13.84 -16.73
CA LYS A 359 -12.45 14.96 -17.69
C LYS A 359 -13.36 16.10 -17.26
N ARG A 360 -14.49 15.82 -16.60
CA ARG A 360 -15.39 16.85 -16.05
C ARG A 360 -14.74 17.78 -15.03
N HIS A 361 -13.56 17.43 -14.52
CA HIS A 361 -12.81 18.19 -13.52
C HIS A 361 -11.55 18.88 -14.08
N GLY A 362 -11.41 18.99 -15.41
CA GLY A 362 -10.38 19.77 -16.09
C GLY A 362 -8.96 19.49 -15.57
N TYR A 363 -8.26 20.54 -15.13
CA TYR A 363 -6.87 20.47 -14.65
C TYR A 363 -6.65 19.38 -13.59
N LYS A 364 -7.56 19.27 -12.61
CA LYS A 364 -7.46 18.28 -11.53
C LYS A 364 -7.68 16.86 -12.02
N GLY A 365 -8.64 16.68 -12.94
CA GLY A 365 -8.90 15.40 -13.58
C GLY A 365 -7.69 14.88 -14.36
N ALA A 366 -7.11 15.74 -15.21
CA ALA A 366 -5.88 15.43 -15.93
C ALA A 366 -4.71 15.08 -14.99
N GLY A 367 -4.53 15.87 -13.92
CA GLY A 367 -3.50 15.59 -12.91
C GLY A 367 -3.70 14.28 -12.16
N ASP A 368 -4.94 13.86 -11.89
CA ASP A 368 -5.23 12.58 -11.24
C ASP A 368 -5.00 11.37 -12.17
N ILE A 369 -5.28 11.52 -13.47
CA ILE A 369 -4.95 10.51 -14.48
C ILE A 369 -3.43 10.33 -14.54
N SER A 370 -2.68 11.42 -14.72
CA SER A 370 -1.21 11.38 -14.76
C SER A 370 -0.61 10.75 -13.51
N LYS A 371 -1.10 11.11 -12.31
CA LYS A 371 -0.68 10.47 -11.05
C LYS A 371 -0.94 8.97 -11.02
N ARG A 372 -2.06 8.48 -11.56
CA ARG A 372 -2.33 7.03 -11.62
C ARG A 372 -1.39 6.32 -12.58
N ILE A 373 -1.11 6.90 -13.74
CA ILE A 373 -0.15 6.35 -14.72
C ILE A 373 1.26 6.30 -14.10
N GLY A 374 1.71 7.37 -13.45
CA GLY A 374 2.99 7.38 -12.73
C GLY A 374 3.07 6.34 -11.60
N ARG A 375 1.92 5.91 -11.05
CA ARG A 375 1.89 4.81 -10.06
C ARG A 375 1.90 3.44 -10.73
N VAL A 376 1.35 3.28 -11.92
CA VAL A 376 1.56 2.06 -12.75
C VAL A 376 3.05 1.89 -13.03
N TYR A 377 3.72 2.94 -13.50
CA TYR A 377 5.17 2.96 -13.66
C TYR A 377 5.92 2.60 -12.38
N GLY A 378 5.54 3.18 -11.24
CA GLY A 378 6.18 2.89 -9.96
C GLY A 378 5.99 1.44 -9.49
N TRP A 379 4.83 0.83 -9.74
CA TRP A 379 4.61 -0.59 -9.48
C TRP A 379 5.49 -1.46 -10.36
N GLU A 380 5.59 -1.14 -11.65
CA GLU A 380 6.45 -1.90 -12.55
C GLU A 380 7.92 -1.82 -12.15
N ALA A 381 8.43 -0.60 -11.91
CA ALA A 381 9.80 -0.37 -11.48
C ALA A 381 10.20 -1.09 -10.18
N THR A 382 9.23 -1.43 -9.31
CA THR A 382 9.50 -2.00 -7.99
C THR A 382 9.07 -3.46 -7.83
N THR A 383 8.24 -3.98 -8.74
CA THR A 383 7.69 -5.33 -8.62
C THR A 383 7.71 -6.13 -9.91
N GLN A 384 7.81 -5.51 -11.09
CA GLN A 384 7.72 -6.21 -12.37
C GLN A 384 6.42 -7.04 -12.52
N GLU A 385 5.31 -6.53 -11.96
CA GLU A 385 3.99 -7.21 -11.94
C GLU A 385 2.95 -6.49 -12.83
N VAL A 386 3.37 -5.54 -13.67
CA VAL A 386 2.51 -4.84 -14.61
C VAL A 386 2.69 -5.44 -16.01
N ASP A 387 1.61 -5.93 -16.60
CA ASP A 387 1.69 -6.46 -17.97
C ASP A 387 1.99 -5.37 -19.01
N ASP A 388 2.78 -5.69 -20.04
CA ASP A 388 3.10 -4.80 -21.16
C ASP A 388 1.86 -4.17 -21.83
N TRP A 389 0.77 -4.94 -21.99
CA TRP A 389 -0.46 -4.45 -22.62
C TRP A 389 -1.06 -3.25 -21.88
N ILE A 390 -0.81 -3.12 -20.56
CA ILE A 390 -1.30 -1.99 -19.76
C ILE A 390 -0.63 -0.71 -20.22
N PHE A 391 0.68 -0.73 -20.48
CA PHE A 391 1.41 0.43 -20.98
C PHE A 391 1.02 0.77 -22.42
N ASP A 392 0.88 -0.23 -23.29
CA ASP A 392 0.36 -0.04 -24.66
C ASP A 392 -1.02 0.64 -24.62
N ASP A 393 -1.95 0.14 -23.81
CA ASP A 393 -3.29 0.71 -23.72
C ASP A 393 -3.31 2.10 -23.08
N ILE A 394 -2.42 2.39 -22.12
CA ILE A 394 -2.24 3.73 -21.57
C ILE A 394 -1.77 4.70 -22.67
N ALA A 395 -0.76 4.32 -23.44
CA ALA A 395 -0.24 5.13 -24.54
C ALA A 395 -1.31 5.36 -25.61
N ARG A 396 -2.01 4.31 -26.03
CA ARG A 396 -3.12 4.40 -27.00
C ARG A 396 -4.25 5.28 -26.50
N THR A 397 -4.65 5.09 -25.26
CA THR A 397 -5.79 5.80 -24.66
C THR A 397 -5.47 7.26 -24.44
N PHE A 398 -4.34 7.60 -23.83
CA PHE A 398 -4.11 8.97 -23.36
C PHE A 398 -3.22 9.80 -24.30
N MET A 399 -2.30 9.16 -25.02
CA MET A 399 -1.37 9.86 -25.91
C MET A 399 -1.81 9.78 -27.37
N MET A 400 -2.14 8.59 -27.89
CA MET A 400 -2.46 8.42 -29.33
C MET A 400 -3.89 8.83 -29.69
N ASN A 401 -4.84 8.76 -28.75
CA ASN A 401 -6.20 9.24 -28.95
C ASN A 401 -6.23 10.78 -28.98
N GLU A 402 -6.69 11.34 -30.10
CA GLU A 402 -6.71 12.79 -30.35
C GLU A 402 -7.58 13.56 -29.33
N GLU A 403 -8.72 13.01 -28.94
CA GLU A 403 -9.62 13.66 -27.99
C GLU A 403 -9.00 13.77 -26.60
N ASN A 404 -8.39 12.68 -26.11
CA ASN A 404 -7.69 12.68 -24.83
C ASN A 404 -6.46 13.59 -24.87
N ARG A 405 -5.70 13.58 -25.96
CA ARG A 405 -4.54 14.47 -26.12
C ARG A 405 -4.96 15.95 -26.05
N LYS A 406 -5.99 16.35 -26.80
CA LYS A 406 -6.55 17.72 -26.75
C LYS A 406 -7.03 18.08 -25.35
N PHE A 407 -7.70 17.17 -24.65
CA PHE A 407 -8.12 17.40 -23.27
C PHE A 407 -6.92 17.75 -22.37
N PHE A 408 -5.82 17.00 -22.46
CA PHE A 408 -4.61 17.28 -21.69
C PHE A 408 -3.94 18.59 -22.13
N GLU A 409 -3.81 18.84 -23.43
CA GLU A 409 -3.22 20.06 -23.98
C GLU A 409 -3.93 21.32 -23.47
N GLU A 410 -5.27 21.30 -23.46
CA GLU A 410 -6.11 22.41 -23.02
C GLU A 410 -6.10 22.59 -21.49
N HIS A 411 -6.18 21.50 -20.74
CA HIS A 411 -6.45 21.58 -19.30
C HIS A 411 -5.20 21.41 -18.43
N ASN A 412 -4.20 20.62 -18.85
CA ASN A 412 -3.00 20.34 -18.05
C ASN A 412 -1.86 19.74 -18.92
N PRO A 413 -1.15 20.57 -19.72
CA PRO A 413 -0.04 20.09 -20.57
C PRO A 413 1.11 19.47 -19.78
N TRP A 414 1.34 19.92 -18.53
CA TRP A 414 2.36 19.34 -17.65
C TRP A 414 2.05 17.89 -17.26
N ALA A 415 0.77 17.56 -17.07
CA ALA A 415 0.35 16.18 -16.83
C ALA A 415 0.54 15.31 -18.08
N MET A 416 0.35 15.88 -19.27
CA MET A 416 0.62 15.19 -20.56
C MET A 416 2.09 14.84 -20.69
N GLU A 417 2.96 15.81 -20.42
CA GLU A 417 4.39 15.66 -20.50
C GLU A 417 4.91 14.65 -19.48
N GLU A 418 4.42 14.69 -18.23
CA GLU A 418 4.77 13.69 -17.22
C GLU A 418 4.38 12.26 -17.67
N ILE A 419 3.20 12.08 -18.27
CA ILE A 419 2.78 10.79 -18.81
C ILE A 419 3.75 10.33 -19.91
N ALA A 420 4.01 11.20 -20.89
CA ALA A 420 4.88 10.86 -22.01
C ALA A 420 6.31 10.54 -21.53
N ARG A 421 6.87 11.35 -20.62
CA ARG A 421 8.20 11.13 -20.04
C ARG A 421 8.28 9.79 -19.30
N ARG A 422 7.29 9.45 -18.49
CA ARG A 422 7.25 8.16 -17.76
C ARG A 422 7.10 6.96 -18.67
N LEU A 423 6.37 7.08 -19.78
CA LEU A 423 6.25 6.02 -20.79
C LEU A 423 7.56 5.81 -21.56
N ILE A 424 8.23 6.90 -21.95
CA ILE A 424 9.57 6.85 -22.57
C ILE A 424 10.58 6.24 -21.59
N GLU A 425 10.58 6.67 -20.34
CA GLU A 425 11.47 6.12 -19.32
C GLU A 425 11.24 4.62 -19.07
N ALA A 426 9.98 4.17 -19.04
CA ALA A 426 9.66 2.75 -18.92
C ALA A 426 10.25 1.93 -20.09
N MET A 427 10.13 2.46 -21.32
CA MET A 427 10.69 1.84 -22.52
C MET A 427 12.23 1.83 -22.48
N GLU A 428 12.88 2.94 -22.13
CA GLU A 428 14.35 3.03 -22.07
C GLU A 428 14.98 2.18 -20.98
N ARG A 429 14.24 1.93 -19.89
CA ARG A 429 14.64 1.05 -18.80
C ARG A 429 14.27 -0.42 -19.02
N GLU A 430 13.70 -0.76 -20.17
CA GLU A 430 13.24 -2.11 -20.49
C GLU A 430 12.20 -2.67 -19.49
N LEU A 431 11.50 -1.79 -18.78
CA LEU A 431 10.36 -2.13 -17.91
C LEU A 431 9.10 -2.46 -18.72
N TRP A 432 9.09 -2.08 -20.00
CA TRP A 432 8.00 -2.33 -20.93
C TRP A 432 8.56 -2.43 -22.34
N THR A 433 8.12 -3.45 -23.08
CA THR A 433 8.40 -3.57 -24.52
C THR A 433 7.19 -3.08 -25.33
N PRO A 434 7.20 -1.83 -25.85
CA PRO A 434 6.07 -1.29 -26.60
C PRO A 434 5.84 -2.01 -27.92
N ALA A 435 4.57 -2.11 -28.33
CA ALA A 435 4.23 -2.43 -29.71
C ALA A 435 4.87 -1.41 -30.67
N GLU A 436 5.26 -1.84 -31.87
CA GLU A 436 6.06 -0.99 -32.79
C GLU A 436 5.35 0.32 -33.16
N ASP A 437 4.03 0.27 -33.37
CA ASP A 437 3.22 1.45 -33.66
C ASP A 437 3.11 2.41 -32.46
N VAL A 438 3.10 1.88 -31.24
CA VAL A 438 3.11 2.67 -30.00
C VAL A 438 4.47 3.34 -29.81
N LYS A 439 5.55 2.61 -30.07
CA LYS A 439 6.93 3.11 -29.96
C LYS A 439 7.20 4.29 -30.88
N GLU A 440 6.82 4.17 -32.15
CA GLU A 440 6.96 5.25 -33.13
C GLU A 440 6.12 6.47 -32.72
N ALA A 441 4.85 6.24 -32.33
CA ALA A 441 3.95 7.30 -31.92
C ALA A 441 4.45 8.04 -30.68
N LEU A 442 4.91 7.35 -29.64
CA LEU A 442 5.39 7.98 -28.40
C LEU A 442 6.60 8.88 -28.64
N LYS A 443 7.56 8.47 -29.48
CA LYS A 443 8.71 9.30 -29.82
C LYS A 443 8.30 10.58 -30.54
N ALA A 444 7.37 10.48 -31.49
CA ALA A 444 6.86 11.66 -32.19
C ALA A 444 6.09 12.60 -31.24
N ILE A 445 5.19 12.05 -30.41
CA ILE A 445 4.38 12.81 -29.45
C ILE A 445 5.26 13.51 -28.42
N TYR A 446 6.29 12.83 -27.91
CA TYR A 446 7.19 13.43 -26.92
C TYR A 446 7.93 14.65 -27.49
N LEU A 447 8.41 14.58 -28.74
CA LEU A 447 9.03 15.72 -29.43
C LEU A 447 8.05 16.88 -29.66
N GLU A 448 6.79 16.59 -30.01
CA GLU A 448 5.74 17.61 -30.12
C GLU A 448 5.49 18.31 -28.79
N ILE A 449 5.42 17.54 -27.70
CA ILE A 449 5.20 18.06 -26.34
C ILE A 449 6.34 18.97 -25.90
N GLU A 450 7.60 18.55 -26.08
CA GLU A 450 8.76 19.37 -25.72
C GLU A 450 8.75 20.69 -26.50
N GLY A 451 8.52 20.64 -27.82
CA GLY A 451 8.43 21.84 -28.65
C GLY A 451 7.35 22.81 -28.18
N TRP A 452 6.16 22.30 -27.83
CA TRP A 452 5.06 23.14 -27.33
C TRP A 452 5.33 23.75 -25.96
N ILE A 453 5.97 23.00 -25.08
CA ILE A 453 6.30 23.46 -23.73
C ILE A 453 7.38 24.53 -23.78
N GLU A 454 8.43 24.32 -24.58
CA GLU A 454 9.48 25.32 -24.81
C GLU A 454 8.89 26.62 -25.40
N GLU A 455 8.00 26.52 -26.39
CA GLU A 455 7.33 27.68 -26.99
C GLU A 455 6.45 28.43 -25.98
N LYS A 456 5.68 27.71 -25.14
CA LYS A 456 4.80 28.31 -24.12
C LYS A 456 5.58 28.96 -22.96
N ILE A 457 6.76 28.44 -22.63
CA ILE A 457 7.56 28.92 -21.49
C ILE A 457 8.26 30.26 -21.80
N GLY A 458 8.60 30.53 -23.07
CA GLY A 458 9.28 31.76 -23.47
C GLY A 458 10.67 31.95 -22.81
N GLU A 459 11.13 33.19 -22.61
CA GLU A 459 12.42 33.48 -21.95
C GLU A 459 12.33 33.39 -20.41
N THR A 460 12.25 32.19 -19.84
CA THR A 460 12.44 32.00 -18.39
C THR A 460 13.90 32.18 -17.98
N LYS A 461 14.15 33.07 -17.00
CA LYS A 461 15.45 33.25 -16.34
C LYS A 461 15.45 32.52 -14.99
N GLY A 462 15.68 31.20 -15.01
CA GLY A 462 15.76 30.36 -13.81
C GLY A 462 16.28 28.95 -14.11
N SER A 463 16.58 28.15 -13.08
CA SER A 463 16.89 26.73 -13.24
C SER A 463 15.63 25.97 -13.67
N PHE A 464 15.65 25.42 -14.88
CA PHE A 464 14.56 24.61 -15.44
C PHE A 464 14.99 23.14 -15.42
N GLN A 465 14.08 22.25 -15.01
CA GLN A 465 14.23 20.82 -15.21
C GLN A 465 13.67 20.51 -16.60
N GLY A 466 14.55 20.30 -17.57
CA GLY A 466 14.18 19.87 -18.92
C GLY A 466 13.68 18.43 -18.96
N GLY A 467 13.43 17.92 -20.17
CA GLY A 467 13.08 16.51 -20.38
C GLY A 467 14.20 15.51 -20.08
N SER A 468 15.39 15.98 -19.67
CA SER A 468 16.52 15.11 -19.35
C SER A 468 16.24 14.27 -18.10
N ILE A 469 16.43 12.96 -18.24
CA ILE A 469 16.40 12.01 -17.13
C ILE A 469 17.83 11.92 -16.57
N ASP A 470 18.14 12.79 -15.60
CA ASP A 470 19.44 12.79 -14.94
C ASP A 470 19.50 11.66 -13.90
N ILE A 471 20.16 10.55 -14.27
CA ILE A 471 20.31 9.41 -13.37
C ILE A 471 21.47 9.70 -12.41
N VAL A 472 21.15 9.75 -11.10
CA VAL A 472 22.14 9.92 -10.03
C VAL A 472 22.02 8.75 -9.06
N THR A 473 23.10 7.98 -8.87
CA THR A 473 23.12 6.82 -7.95
C THR A 473 24.00 7.02 -6.72
N ALA A 474 23.93 6.07 -5.77
CA ALA A 474 24.81 6.03 -4.61
C ALA A 474 26.29 5.98 -5.00
N GLU A 475 26.60 5.38 -6.15
CA GLU A 475 27.96 5.34 -6.67
C GLU A 475 28.44 6.70 -7.15
N GLU A 476 27.57 7.61 -7.54
CA GLU A 476 27.95 8.93 -8.07
C GLU A 476 28.00 10.01 -6.98
N VAL A 477 27.29 9.79 -5.86
CA VAL A 477 27.21 10.73 -4.73
C VAL A 477 28.01 10.21 -3.54
N GLN A 478 29.18 10.81 -3.29
CA GLN A 478 30.13 10.37 -2.23
C GLN A 478 29.47 10.18 -0.86
N PHE A 479 28.65 11.15 -0.41
CA PHE A 479 27.94 11.05 0.86
C PHE A 479 26.99 9.84 0.93
N TRP A 480 26.25 9.59 -0.15
CA TRP A 480 25.34 8.45 -0.23
C TRP A 480 26.12 7.13 -0.25
N ARG A 481 27.21 7.05 -1.04
CA ARG A 481 28.11 5.89 -1.06
C ARG A 481 28.62 5.52 0.32
N ASP A 482 29.07 6.50 1.08
CA ASP A 482 29.64 6.28 2.41
C ASP A 482 28.56 5.84 3.40
N LYS A 483 27.34 6.38 3.30
CA LYS A 483 26.19 5.93 4.09
C LYS A 483 25.76 4.50 3.77
N MET A 484 25.74 4.10 2.49
CA MET A 484 25.39 2.73 2.11
C MET A 484 26.42 1.71 2.61
N LYS A 485 27.71 2.06 2.64
CA LYS A 485 28.75 1.21 3.25
C LYS A 485 28.56 1.01 4.76
N GLU A 486 27.97 1.96 5.47
CA GLU A 486 27.64 1.80 6.89
C GLU A 486 26.42 0.89 7.07
N VAL A 487 25.43 0.99 6.19
CA VAL A 487 24.19 0.19 6.22
C VAL A 487 24.41 -1.27 5.85
N MET A 488 25.32 -1.55 4.93
CA MET A 488 25.57 -2.90 4.38
C MET A 488 26.71 -3.66 5.08
N LYS A 489 27.33 -3.09 6.12
CA LYS A 489 28.31 -3.76 7.00
C LYS A 489 27.60 -4.54 8.10
#